data_AF-A0A443RU71-F1
#
_entry.id   AF-A0A443RU71-F1
#
_cell.length_a   1.000
_cell.length_b   1.000
_cell.length_c   1.000
_cell.angle_alpha   90.00
_cell.angle_beta   90.00
_cell.angle_gamma   90.00
#
_symmetry.space_group_name_H-M   'P 1'
#
loop_
_entity.id
_entity.type
_entity.pdbx_description
1 polymer ?
#
loop_
_entity_poly.entity_id
_entity_poly.type
_entity_poly.pdbx_seq_one_letter_code
_entity_poly.pdbx_strand_id
1 'polypeptide(L)'
;MVKTAKPKAIVIDVAGPVAKKAFMSNSEESKNFMKKNIVKYSTECLNQKDFRLAVDFAKYKKVPGKKQPPPIADQFQPPNVQLESIVQHFLWRLQNEGVSEPVALFHLYMMFWGYERGLLVTPVYEEVAATLEKWCVKDKIKIHVLTGSEKLLNRVFSNTSVGNLLNYIEGRTNLMVDGGYRKNFTLLANLLKQKEEDILFITGLPEDARLAKAAKINSIIIYREDYGPQGVELLQNKDKPGVTEPKAEAAAPSLSADMTAESKVTSQDIRDFQVVTRLDDIH
;
A
#
# COMPACT_ATOMS: atom_id res chain seq x y z
N MET A 1 -13.71 -1.97 -20.15
CA MET A 1 -14.50 -3.15 -19.74
C MET A 1 -13.83 -4.46 -20.15
N VAL A 2 -13.66 -5.36 -19.18
CA VAL A 2 -13.07 -6.69 -19.30
C VAL A 2 -14.07 -7.72 -18.76
N LYS A 3 -14.22 -8.85 -19.47
CA LYS A 3 -15.03 -9.99 -19.01
C LYS A 3 -14.16 -11.06 -18.37
N THR A 4 -14.58 -11.55 -17.23
CA THR A 4 -13.92 -12.61 -16.47
C THR A 4 -14.88 -13.77 -16.22
N ALA A 5 -14.34 -14.96 -15.97
CA ALA A 5 -15.14 -15.99 -15.34
C ALA A 5 -15.49 -15.52 -13.92
N LYS A 6 -16.75 -15.69 -13.50
CA LYS A 6 -17.21 -15.24 -12.18
C LYS A 6 -16.40 -15.93 -11.07
N PRO A 7 -15.59 -15.20 -10.29
CA PRO A 7 -14.82 -15.79 -9.20
C PRO A 7 -15.71 -16.06 -7.97
N LYS A 8 -15.26 -16.95 -7.08
CA LYS A 8 -15.86 -17.13 -5.74
C LYS A 8 -15.26 -16.17 -4.72
N ALA A 9 -13.99 -15.81 -4.90
CA ALA A 9 -13.29 -14.86 -4.06
C ALA A 9 -12.48 -13.86 -4.89
N ILE A 10 -12.50 -12.60 -4.48
CA ILE A 10 -11.64 -11.55 -4.99
C ILE A 10 -10.66 -11.16 -3.89
N VAL A 11 -9.37 -11.05 -4.22
CA VAL A 11 -8.33 -10.49 -3.36
C VAL A 11 -7.84 -9.19 -3.98
N ILE A 12 -7.93 -8.08 -3.25
CA ILE A 12 -7.63 -6.74 -3.80
C ILE A 12 -6.50 -6.08 -3.00
N ASP A 13 -5.51 -5.53 -3.69
CA ASP A 13 -4.56 -4.59 -3.08
C ASP A 13 -5.25 -3.29 -2.67
N VAL A 14 -4.85 -2.72 -1.54
CA VAL A 14 -5.48 -1.49 -1.04
C VAL A 14 -5.04 -0.27 -1.86
N ALA A 15 -3.74 -0.01 -1.94
CA ALA A 15 -3.23 1.18 -2.61
C ALA A 15 -3.20 1.01 -4.14
N GLY A 16 -3.85 1.92 -4.87
CA GLY A 16 -4.02 1.84 -6.31
C GLY A 16 -5.40 1.29 -6.71
N PRO A 17 -5.74 0.02 -6.45
CA PRO A 17 -7.07 -0.48 -6.78
C PRO A 17 -8.20 0.20 -6.01
N VAL A 18 -8.02 0.43 -4.71
CA VAL A 18 -9.08 0.94 -3.80
C VAL A 18 -8.79 2.37 -3.35
N ALA A 19 -7.61 2.60 -2.79
CA ALA A 19 -7.20 3.87 -2.22
C ALA A 19 -6.34 4.68 -3.19
N LYS A 20 -6.56 6.00 -3.20
CA LYS A 20 -5.82 6.98 -4.01
C LYS A 20 -4.36 7.06 -3.60
N LYS A 21 -3.50 7.61 -4.47
CA LYS A 21 -2.06 7.82 -4.15
C LYS A 21 -1.84 8.61 -2.86
N ALA A 22 -2.72 9.55 -2.52
CA ALA A 22 -2.67 10.31 -1.27
C ALA A 22 -2.65 9.44 0.02
N PHE A 23 -3.09 8.19 -0.06
CA PHE A 23 -2.99 7.21 1.03
C PHE A 23 -1.55 6.71 1.28
N MET A 24 -0.67 6.79 0.28
CA MET A 24 0.67 6.20 0.35
C MET A 24 1.60 7.01 1.24
N SER A 25 2.45 6.33 2.02
CA SER A 25 3.45 6.95 2.90
C SER A 25 4.39 7.94 2.20
N ASN A 26 4.65 7.76 0.89
CA ASN A 26 5.51 8.66 0.11
C ASN A 26 4.75 9.85 -0.51
N SER A 27 3.42 9.89 -0.40
CA SER A 27 2.60 11.00 -0.92
C SER A 27 2.88 12.30 -0.19
N GLU A 28 2.61 13.41 -0.86
CA GLU A 28 2.81 14.74 -0.29
C GLU A 28 1.81 14.98 0.86
N GLU A 29 0.59 14.48 0.72
CA GLU A 29 -0.46 14.52 1.74
C GLU A 29 -0.04 13.78 3.01
N SER A 30 0.48 12.56 2.89
CA SER A 30 0.97 11.79 4.04
C SER A 30 2.19 12.45 4.70
N LYS A 31 3.13 12.98 3.92
CA LYS A 31 4.28 13.74 4.43
C LYS A 31 3.83 15.00 5.17
N ASN A 32 2.86 15.72 4.64
CA ASN A 32 2.34 16.93 5.27
C ASN A 32 1.54 16.62 6.53
N PHE A 33 0.78 15.52 6.54
CA PHE A 33 0.14 15.03 7.74
C PHE A 33 1.16 14.73 8.85
N MET A 34 2.25 14.02 8.51
CA MET A 34 3.32 13.73 9.47
C MET A 34 3.95 15.00 10.02
N LYS A 35 4.43 15.90 9.14
CA LYS A 35 5.08 17.16 9.54
C LYS A 35 4.18 18.01 10.45
N LYS A 36 2.89 18.11 10.11
CA LYS A 36 1.91 18.89 10.87
C LYS A 36 1.65 18.32 12.26
N ASN A 37 1.65 17.00 12.41
CA ASN A 37 1.19 16.35 13.63
C ASN A 37 2.30 15.75 14.50
N ILE A 38 3.54 15.68 14.03
CA ILE A 38 4.64 14.98 14.71
C ILE A 38 4.86 15.43 16.16
N VAL A 39 4.78 16.72 16.44
CA VAL A 39 4.94 17.26 17.80
C VAL A 39 3.81 16.77 18.72
N LYS A 40 2.56 16.90 18.26
CA LYS A 40 1.38 16.49 19.02
C LYS A 40 1.35 14.98 19.24
N TYR A 41 1.55 14.21 18.19
CA TYR A 41 1.64 12.75 18.25
C TYR A 41 2.73 12.29 19.22
N SER A 42 3.94 12.83 19.10
CA SER A 42 5.06 12.45 19.97
C SER A 42 4.76 12.79 21.44
N THR A 43 4.13 13.94 21.69
CA THR A 43 3.77 14.36 23.05
C THR A 43 2.75 13.41 23.68
N GLU A 44 1.69 13.07 22.96
CA GLU A 44 0.61 12.22 23.47
C GLU A 44 1.00 10.74 23.58
N CYS A 45 1.89 10.27 22.70
CA CYS A 45 2.27 8.87 22.60
C CYS A 45 3.63 8.55 23.24
N LEU A 46 4.30 9.51 23.88
CA LEU A 46 5.67 9.35 24.38
C LEU A 46 5.89 8.06 25.17
N ASN A 47 4.93 7.66 26.02
CA ASN A 47 5.05 6.48 26.88
C ASN A 47 4.33 5.23 26.34
N GLN A 48 3.81 5.28 25.11
CA GLN A 48 3.16 4.14 24.49
C GLN A 48 4.18 3.16 23.90
N LYS A 49 3.90 1.86 24.06
CA LYS A 49 4.80 0.78 23.62
C LYS A 49 5.11 0.84 22.12
N ASP A 50 4.07 1.01 21.29
CA ASP A 50 4.21 1.05 19.83
C ASP A 50 5.06 2.27 19.38
N PHE A 51 4.87 3.42 20.02
CA PHE A 51 5.66 4.61 19.78
C PHE A 51 7.13 4.40 20.13
N ARG A 52 7.40 3.85 21.32
CA ARG A 52 8.77 3.56 21.77
C ARG A 52 9.47 2.56 20.86
N LEU A 53 8.76 1.52 20.42
CA LEU A 53 9.30 0.56 19.46
C LEU A 53 9.77 1.23 18.16
N ALA A 54 8.97 2.13 17.59
CA ALA A 54 9.34 2.86 16.38
C ALA A 54 10.52 3.82 16.60
N VAL A 55 10.54 4.51 17.74
CA VAL A 55 11.66 5.40 18.13
C VAL A 55 12.96 4.63 18.31
N ASP A 56 12.94 3.50 19.03
CA ASP A 56 14.11 2.67 19.26
C ASP A 56 14.62 2.06 17.95
N PHE A 57 13.71 1.56 17.10
CA PHE A 57 14.09 1.08 15.77
C PHE A 57 14.81 2.16 14.95
N ALA A 58 14.28 3.40 14.95
CA ALA A 58 14.91 4.53 14.27
C ALA A 58 16.25 4.96 14.92
N LYS A 59 16.37 4.87 16.25
CA LYS A 59 17.59 5.23 16.99
C LYS A 59 18.79 4.40 16.53
N TYR A 60 18.58 3.10 16.28
CA TYR A 60 19.66 2.18 15.93
C TYR A 60 19.83 1.92 14.43
N LYS A 61 18.82 2.25 13.59
CA LYS A 61 18.93 2.08 12.14
C LYS A 61 19.76 3.21 11.50
N LYS A 62 20.96 2.88 11.01
CA LYS A 62 21.81 3.83 10.26
C LYS A 62 21.25 4.10 8.86
N VAL A 63 21.60 5.27 8.32
CA VAL A 63 21.30 5.66 6.94
C VAL A 63 22.52 5.39 6.06
N PRO A 64 22.46 4.43 5.11
CA PRO A 64 23.60 4.13 4.25
C PRO A 64 23.96 5.30 3.33
N GLY A 65 25.25 5.63 3.24
CA GLY A 65 25.76 6.61 2.27
C GLY A 65 25.28 8.05 2.47
N LYS A 66 24.67 8.39 3.61
CA LYS A 66 24.15 9.72 3.93
C LYS A 66 24.66 10.21 5.28
N LYS A 67 24.56 11.53 5.52
CA LYS A 67 24.68 12.11 6.86
C LYS A 67 23.69 11.41 7.79
N GLN A 68 24.06 11.16 9.03
CA GLN A 68 23.14 10.53 9.99
C GLN A 68 22.14 11.57 10.53
N PRO A 69 20.91 11.14 10.89
CA PRO A 69 19.96 11.99 11.58
C PRO A 69 20.52 12.48 12.93
N PRO A 70 20.03 13.63 13.46
CA PRO A 70 20.33 14.06 14.82
C PRO A 70 20.07 12.94 15.83
N PRO A 71 20.92 12.75 16.86
CA PRO A 71 20.75 11.67 17.82
C PRO A 71 19.47 11.83 18.64
N ILE A 72 18.82 10.71 18.96
CA ILE A 72 17.69 10.67 19.89
C ILE A 72 18.23 10.60 21.31
N ALA A 73 17.75 11.50 22.17
CA ALA A 73 18.13 11.57 23.58
C ALA A 73 17.80 10.26 24.32
N ASP A 74 18.49 10.03 25.42
CA ASP A 74 18.25 8.85 26.24
C ASP A 74 16.87 8.88 26.92
N GLN A 75 16.27 7.72 27.13
CA GLN A 75 14.96 7.59 27.78
C GLN A 75 14.95 8.10 29.23
N PHE A 76 16.11 8.20 29.88
CA PHE A 76 16.27 8.77 31.22
C PHE A 76 16.37 10.31 31.23
N GLN A 77 16.45 10.96 30.06
CA GLN A 77 16.43 12.42 29.97
C GLN A 77 15.03 12.99 30.26
N PRO A 78 14.92 14.28 30.62
CA PRO A 78 13.62 14.93 30.80
C PRO A 78 12.71 14.79 29.55
N PRO A 79 11.38 14.61 29.71
CA PRO A 79 10.45 14.38 28.60
C PRO A 79 10.54 15.42 27.48
N ASN A 80 10.73 16.69 27.79
CA ASN A 80 10.89 17.76 26.79
C ASN A 80 12.13 17.57 25.92
N VAL A 81 13.25 17.14 26.51
CA VAL A 81 14.51 16.86 25.79
C VAL A 81 14.33 15.63 24.88
N GLN A 82 13.65 14.59 25.38
CA GLN A 82 13.31 13.42 24.56
C GLN A 82 12.46 13.82 23.36
N LEU A 83 11.37 14.55 23.59
CA LEU A 83 10.43 14.97 22.55
C LEU A 83 11.12 15.81 21.46
N GLU A 84 11.91 16.80 21.85
CA GLU A 84 12.65 17.63 20.91
C GLU A 84 13.58 16.79 20.03
N SER A 85 14.38 15.90 20.64
CA SER A 85 15.31 15.04 19.89
C SER A 85 14.60 14.07 18.94
N ILE A 86 13.46 13.48 19.34
CA ILE A 86 12.66 12.57 18.52
C ILE A 86 12.07 13.33 17.32
N VAL A 87 11.47 14.49 17.56
CA VAL A 87 10.87 15.33 16.51
C VAL A 87 11.93 15.73 15.49
N GLN A 88 13.08 16.24 15.94
CA GLN A 88 14.16 16.64 15.04
C GLN A 88 14.72 15.46 14.25
N HIS A 89 14.87 14.29 14.88
CA HIS A 89 15.33 13.08 14.21
C HIS A 89 14.41 12.69 13.04
N PHE A 90 13.12 12.54 13.29
CA PHE A 90 12.17 12.11 12.26
C PHE A 90 11.88 13.18 11.21
N LEU A 91 11.88 14.47 11.56
CA LEU A 91 11.80 15.54 10.56
C LEU A 91 13.00 15.52 9.62
N TRP A 92 14.20 15.30 10.15
CA TRP A 92 15.39 15.12 9.32
C TRP A 92 15.24 13.91 8.40
N ARG A 93 14.78 12.75 8.92
CA ARG A 93 14.58 11.54 8.09
C ARG A 93 13.58 11.77 6.97
N LEU A 94 12.44 12.40 7.27
CA LEU A 94 11.41 12.73 6.27
C LEU A 94 11.96 13.62 5.14
N GLN A 95 12.90 14.51 5.45
CA GLN A 95 13.52 15.39 4.47
C GLN A 95 14.62 14.70 3.65
N ASN A 96 15.33 13.71 4.21
CA ASN A 96 16.58 13.18 3.63
C ASN A 96 16.50 11.72 3.14
N GLU A 97 15.57 10.91 3.65
CA GLU A 97 15.52 9.47 3.39
C GLU A 97 14.37 9.02 2.48
N GLY A 98 13.35 9.86 2.25
CA GLY A 98 12.12 9.38 1.61
C GLY A 98 11.40 8.39 2.53
N VAL A 99 10.89 7.28 2.00
CA VAL A 99 10.21 6.22 2.78
C VAL A 99 11.22 5.14 3.13
N SER A 100 11.97 5.33 4.22
CA SER A 100 12.78 4.26 4.81
C SER A 100 11.98 3.45 5.81
N GLU A 101 12.43 2.24 6.15
CA GLU A 101 11.73 1.36 7.12
C GLU A 101 11.41 2.06 8.45
N PRO A 102 12.34 2.86 9.07
CA PRO A 102 12.02 3.58 10.30
C PRO A 102 10.93 4.63 10.11
N VAL A 103 10.95 5.35 8.98
CA VAL A 103 9.92 6.33 8.64
C VAL A 103 8.58 5.64 8.41
N ALA A 104 8.55 4.52 7.70
CA ALA A 104 7.34 3.76 7.43
C ALA A 104 6.69 3.22 8.71
N LEU A 105 7.49 2.68 9.65
CA LEU A 105 6.97 2.18 10.94
C LEU A 105 6.44 3.31 11.83
N PHE A 106 7.16 4.42 11.92
CA PHE A 106 6.70 5.59 12.67
C PHE A 106 5.43 6.18 12.05
N HIS A 107 5.38 6.27 10.72
CA HIS A 107 4.21 6.72 9.99
C HIS A 107 3.00 5.82 10.24
N LEU A 108 3.17 4.49 10.21
CA LEU A 108 2.08 3.53 10.45
C LEU A 108 1.40 3.76 11.81
N TYR A 109 2.17 3.93 12.88
CA TYR A 109 1.60 4.19 14.20
C TYR A 109 0.99 5.59 14.32
N MET A 110 1.59 6.61 13.68
CA MET A 110 0.98 7.93 13.59
C MET A 110 -0.34 7.92 12.80
N MET A 111 -0.45 7.09 11.76
CA MET A 111 -1.70 6.90 11.03
C MET A 111 -2.77 6.29 11.93
N PHE A 112 -2.45 5.25 12.71
CA PHE A 112 -3.40 4.69 13.67
C PHE A 112 -3.91 5.73 14.66
N TRP A 113 -3.00 6.52 15.21
CA TRP A 113 -3.35 7.66 16.06
C TRP A 113 -4.23 8.68 15.33
N GLY A 114 -3.94 8.99 14.06
CA GLY A 114 -4.71 9.91 13.23
C GLY A 114 -6.14 9.42 13.00
N TYR A 115 -6.33 8.15 12.66
CA TYR A 115 -7.67 7.56 12.49
C TYR A 115 -8.44 7.53 13.81
N GLU A 116 -7.81 7.19 14.92
CA GLU A 116 -8.43 7.18 16.26
C GLU A 116 -8.97 8.54 16.67
N ARG A 117 -8.37 9.62 16.15
CA ARG A 117 -8.77 11.00 16.42
C ARG A 117 -9.64 11.63 15.34
N GLY A 118 -10.04 10.87 14.32
CA GLY A 118 -10.79 11.40 13.18
C GLY A 118 -10.02 12.43 12.34
N LEU A 119 -8.68 12.45 12.43
CA LEU A 119 -7.81 13.35 11.66
C LEU A 119 -7.48 12.82 10.26
N LEU A 120 -7.69 11.51 10.04
CA LEU A 120 -7.47 10.84 8.78
C LEU A 120 -8.76 10.20 8.28
N VAL A 121 -8.95 10.33 6.97
CA VAL A 121 -9.97 9.66 6.17
C VAL A 121 -9.25 8.99 5.02
N THR A 122 -9.51 7.71 4.76
CA THR A 122 -8.89 7.03 3.62
C THR A 122 -9.46 7.59 2.32
N PRO A 123 -8.63 8.16 1.42
CA PRO A 123 -9.11 8.63 0.14
C PRO A 123 -9.34 7.42 -0.78
N VAL A 124 -10.59 7.15 -1.14
CA VAL A 124 -11.02 6.02 -1.95
C VAL A 124 -11.60 6.53 -3.27
N TYR A 125 -11.41 5.78 -4.37
CA TYR A 125 -12.03 6.13 -5.66
C TYR A 125 -13.55 5.99 -5.61
N GLU A 126 -14.25 6.85 -6.34
CA GLU A 126 -15.70 7.06 -6.20
C GLU A 126 -16.53 5.81 -6.51
N GLU A 127 -16.08 4.98 -7.47
CA GLU A 127 -16.80 3.78 -7.89
C GLU A 127 -16.63 2.59 -6.95
N VAL A 128 -15.64 2.64 -6.05
CA VAL A 128 -15.27 1.48 -5.22
C VAL A 128 -16.45 1.02 -4.38
N ALA A 129 -17.15 1.92 -3.70
CA ALA A 129 -18.25 1.55 -2.81
C ALA A 129 -19.35 0.78 -3.57
N ALA A 130 -19.82 1.32 -4.69
CA ALA A 130 -20.85 0.70 -5.52
C ALA A 130 -20.37 -0.63 -6.13
N THR A 131 -19.09 -0.73 -6.48
CA THR A 131 -18.51 -1.94 -7.05
C THR A 131 -18.40 -3.06 -6.02
N LEU A 132 -17.89 -2.75 -4.82
CA LEU A 132 -17.81 -3.72 -3.72
C LEU A 132 -19.21 -4.17 -3.28
N GLU A 133 -20.18 -3.25 -3.20
CA GLU A 133 -21.57 -3.59 -2.92
C GLU A 133 -22.13 -4.56 -3.96
N LYS A 134 -21.95 -4.27 -5.26
CA LYS A 134 -22.40 -5.15 -6.34
C LYS A 134 -21.79 -6.56 -6.17
N TRP A 135 -20.46 -6.66 -6.08
CA TRP A 135 -19.78 -7.95 -6.00
C TRP A 135 -20.18 -8.75 -4.75
N CYS A 136 -20.21 -8.10 -3.59
CA CYS A 136 -20.53 -8.74 -2.32
C CYS A 136 -22.02 -9.10 -2.22
N VAL A 137 -22.91 -8.13 -2.46
CA VAL A 137 -24.35 -8.25 -2.18
C VAL A 137 -25.10 -8.93 -3.33
N LYS A 138 -24.85 -8.52 -4.57
CA LYS A 138 -25.58 -9.03 -5.74
C LYS A 138 -24.93 -10.29 -6.29
N ASP A 139 -23.61 -10.25 -6.48
CA ASP A 139 -22.89 -11.37 -7.11
C ASP A 139 -22.49 -12.46 -6.11
N LYS A 140 -22.61 -12.21 -4.80
CA LYS A 140 -22.26 -13.15 -3.72
C LYS A 140 -20.80 -13.59 -3.76
N ILE A 141 -19.91 -12.67 -4.12
CA ILE A 141 -18.47 -12.87 -4.18
C ILE A 141 -17.85 -12.46 -2.84
N LYS A 142 -16.96 -13.29 -2.30
CA LYS A 142 -16.21 -12.97 -1.08
C LYS A 142 -15.08 -12.00 -1.41
N ILE A 143 -15.03 -10.87 -0.73
CA ILE A 143 -13.99 -9.86 -0.97
C ILE A 143 -12.99 -9.89 0.17
N HIS A 144 -11.74 -10.15 -0.16
CA HIS A 144 -10.61 -10.08 0.74
C HIS A 144 -9.67 -8.97 0.29
N VAL A 145 -8.93 -8.40 1.23
CA VAL A 145 -7.92 -7.39 0.91
C VAL A 145 -6.54 -7.83 1.36
N LEU A 146 -5.53 -7.48 0.56
CA LEU A 146 -4.15 -7.78 0.87
C LEU A 146 -3.62 -6.74 1.87
N THR A 147 -3.56 -7.11 3.14
CA THR A 147 -3.03 -6.24 4.21
C THR A 147 -2.40 -7.06 5.33
N GLY A 148 -1.29 -6.55 5.85
CA GLY A 148 -0.50 -7.22 6.88
C GLY A 148 -1.18 -7.27 8.26
N SER A 149 -2.12 -6.37 8.55
CA SER A 149 -2.70 -6.21 9.90
C SER A 149 -4.21 -6.00 9.86
N GLU A 150 -4.91 -6.68 10.77
CA GLU A 150 -6.35 -6.47 11.01
C GLU A 150 -6.63 -5.08 11.58
N LYS A 151 -5.73 -4.56 12.42
CA LYS A 151 -5.83 -3.18 12.91
C LYS A 151 -5.78 -2.19 11.76
N LEU A 152 -4.89 -2.41 10.79
CA LEU A 152 -4.79 -1.56 9.60
C LEU A 152 -6.05 -1.69 8.72
N LEU A 153 -6.52 -2.91 8.47
CA LEU A 153 -7.78 -3.16 7.76
C LEU A 153 -8.91 -2.31 8.35
N ASN A 154 -9.17 -2.48 9.65
CA ASN A 154 -10.29 -1.85 10.33
C ASN A 154 -10.21 -0.33 10.22
N ARG A 155 -9.03 0.27 10.46
CA ARG A 155 -8.85 1.73 10.36
C ARG A 155 -9.05 2.26 8.94
N VAL A 156 -8.46 1.58 7.95
CA VAL A 156 -8.44 2.06 6.56
C VAL A 156 -9.81 1.93 5.90
N PHE A 157 -10.62 0.94 6.26
CA PHE A 157 -11.93 0.72 5.65
C PHE A 157 -13.12 1.23 6.49
N SER A 158 -12.95 1.52 7.79
CA SER A 158 -14.05 2.05 8.62
C SER A 158 -14.35 3.52 8.34
N ASN A 159 -13.33 4.30 7.96
CA ASN A 159 -13.44 5.75 7.75
C ASN A 159 -12.82 6.14 6.40
N THR A 160 -13.62 6.06 5.34
CA THR A 160 -13.20 6.41 3.98
C THR A 160 -13.96 7.61 3.44
N SER A 161 -13.47 8.21 2.35
CA SER A 161 -14.16 9.29 1.64
C SER A 161 -15.50 8.89 1.05
N VAL A 162 -15.82 7.59 1.01
CA VAL A 162 -17.08 7.02 0.50
C VAL A 162 -17.87 6.28 1.60
N GLY A 163 -17.56 6.56 2.87
CA GLY A 163 -18.22 5.93 4.03
C GLY A 163 -17.50 4.68 4.55
N ASN A 164 -18.19 3.88 5.37
CA ASN A 164 -17.64 2.66 5.93
C ASN A 164 -17.78 1.49 4.94
N LEU A 165 -16.66 0.89 4.55
CA LEU A 165 -16.59 -0.20 3.59
C LEU A 165 -16.41 -1.59 4.22
N LEU A 166 -16.26 -1.68 5.55
CA LEU A 166 -15.97 -2.95 6.24
C LEU A 166 -17.05 -4.02 6.01
N ASN A 167 -18.30 -3.61 5.85
CA ASN A 167 -19.41 -4.54 5.62
C ASN A 167 -19.30 -5.32 4.30
N TYR A 168 -18.45 -4.88 3.37
CA TYR A 168 -18.21 -5.58 2.11
C TYR A 168 -16.96 -6.46 2.12
N ILE A 169 -16.14 -6.39 3.18
CA ILE A 169 -14.87 -7.11 3.27
C ILE A 169 -15.03 -8.33 4.18
N GLU A 170 -14.93 -9.52 3.60
CA GLU A 170 -14.98 -10.80 4.32
C GLU A 170 -13.74 -11.00 5.22
N GLY A 171 -12.59 -10.48 4.80
CA GLY A 171 -11.40 -10.51 5.62
C GLY A 171 -10.14 -10.01 4.93
N ARG A 172 -8.99 -10.31 5.54
CA ARG A 172 -7.67 -9.97 5.01
C ARG A 172 -6.88 -11.21 4.62
N THR A 173 -5.96 -11.04 3.69
CA THR A 173 -4.91 -12.01 3.38
C THR A 173 -3.54 -11.38 3.62
N ASN A 174 -2.62 -12.14 4.21
CA ASN A 174 -1.22 -11.77 4.31
C ASN A 174 -0.38 -12.82 3.58
N LEU A 175 0.33 -12.39 2.54
CA LEU A 175 1.17 -13.26 1.71
C LEU A 175 2.66 -13.11 1.98
N MET A 176 3.04 -12.28 2.95
CA MET A 176 4.42 -12.14 3.37
C MET A 176 4.85 -13.39 4.13
N VAL A 177 5.98 -13.98 3.75
CA VAL A 177 6.55 -15.20 4.39
C VAL A 177 7.83 -14.81 5.14
N ASP A 178 7.94 -15.22 6.41
CA ASP A 178 9.15 -15.23 7.26
C ASP A 178 10.11 -14.04 7.13
N GLY A 179 9.61 -12.80 7.34
CA GLY A 179 10.44 -11.60 7.25
C GLY A 179 11.00 -11.32 5.85
N GLY A 180 10.54 -12.08 4.86
CA GLY A 180 10.94 -11.98 3.47
C GLY A 180 10.32 -10.78 2.77
N TYR A 181 11.01 -10.30 1.75
CA TYR A 181 10.63 -9.18 0.90
C TYR A 181 9.70 -9.58 -0.26
N ARG A 182 9.22 -10.84 -0.29
CA ARG A 182 8.45 -11.42 -1.41
C ARG A 182 7.14 -12.01 -0.94
N LYS A 183 6.07 -11.75 -1.70
CA LYS A 183 4.74 -12.32 -1.50
C LYS A 183 4.68 -13.73 -2.06
N ASN A 184 4.08 -14.67 -1.33
CA ASN A 184 3.85 -16.04 -1.79
C ASN A 184 2.37 -16.30 -2.12
N PHE A 185 2.03 -16.21 -3.40
CA PHE A 185 0.65 -16.38 -3.88
C PHE A 185 0.14 -17.83 -3.82
N THR A 186 1.02 -18.83 -3.69
CA THR A 186 0.61 -20.24 -3.56
C THR A 186 -0.19 -20.52 -2.28
N LEU A 187 -0.15 -19.60 -1.31
CA LEU A 187 -0.90 -19.71 -0.05
C LEU A 187 -2.38 -19.32 -0.20
N LEU A 188 -2.75 -18.54 -1.23
CA LEU A 188 -4.09 -17.96 -1.32
C LEU A 188 -5.21 -18.99 -1.39
N ALA A 189 -5.08 -20.01 -2.23
CA ALA A 189 -6.08 -21.08 -2.36
C ALA A 189 -6.39 -21.73 -0.99
N ASN A 190 -5.34 -22.04 -0.23
CA ASN A 190 -5.46 -22.63 1.10
C ASN A 190 -6.06 -21.65 2.12
N LEU A 191 -5.60 -20.40 2.15
CA LEU A 191 -6.10 -19.37 3.06
C LEU A 191 -7.60 -19.09 2.86
N LEU A 192 -8.05 -19.07 1.60
CA LEU A 192 -9.43 -18.76 1.23
C LEU A 192 -10.32 -20.01 1.16
N LYS A 193 -9.74 -21.20 1.23
CA LYS A 193 -10.41 -22.49 0.99
C LYS A 193 -11.15 -22.49 -0.35
N GLN A 194 -10.49 -21.98 -1.38
CA GLN A 194 -10.98 -21.92 -2.77
C GLN A 194 -9.96 -22.58 -3.71
N LYS A 195 -10.40 -22.94 -4.92
CA LYS A 195 -9.49 -23.31 -6.00
C LYS A 195 -8.81 -22.07 -6.57
N GLU A 196 -7.61 -22.22 -7.12
CA GLU A 196 -6.84 -21.13 -7.74
C GLU A 196 -7.63 -20.45 -8.87
N GLU A 197 -8.33 -21.23 -9.69
CA GLU A 197 -9.18 -20.76 -10.79
C GLU A 197 -10.42 -19.98 -10.33
N ASP A 198 -10.87 -20.20 -9.09
CA ASP A 198 -12.02 -19.53 -8.48
C ASP A 198 -11.63 -18.20 -7.78
N ILE A 199 -10.33 -17.84 -7.80
CA ILE A 199 -9.79 -16.63 -7.19
C ILE A 199 -9.41 -15.62 -8.28
N LEU A 200 -9.86 -14.37 -8.10
CA LEU A 200 -9.39 -13.22 -8.87
C LEU A 200 -8.54 -12.31 -7.98
N PHE A 201 -7.31 -12.04 -8.40
CA PHE A 201 -6.42 -11.08 -7.75
C PHE A 201 -6.39 -9.76 -8.52
N ILE A 202 -6.59 -8.64 -7.82
CA ILE A 202 -6.61 -7.29 -8.42
C ILE A 202 -5.49 -6.46 -7.78
N THR A 203 -4.58 -5.95 -8.61
CA THR A 203 -3.41 -5.20 -8.15
C THR A 203 -3.02 -4.06 -9.08
N GLY A 204 -2.34 -3.04 -8.52
CA GLY A 204 -1.62 -2.05 -9.33
C GLY A 204 -0.17 -2.44 -9.66
N LEU A 205 0.31 -3.60 -9.17
CA LEU A 205 1.70 -4.03 -9.24
C LEU A 205 1.86 -5.22 -10.23
N PRO A 206 2.48 -5.02 -11.41
CA PRO A 206 2.70 -6.07 -12.39
C PRO A 206 3.48 -7.28 -11.87
N GLU A 207 4.45 -7.07 -10.99
CA GLU A 207 5.22 -8.17 -10.39
C GLU A 207 4.31 -9.11 -9.59
N ASP A 208 3.39 -8.56 -8.80
CA ASP A 208 2.43 -9.35 -8.03
C ASP A 208 1.45 -10.08 -8.95
N ALA A 209 1.00 -9.44 -10.03
CA ALA A 209 0.17 -10.09 -11.05
C ALA A 209 0.89 -11.28 -11.71
N ARG A 210 2.21 -11.17 -11.97
CA ARG A 210 3.06 -12.25 -12.48
C ARG A 210 3.21 -13.39 -11.46
N LEU A 211 3.42 -13.08 -10.19
CA LEU A 211 3.49 -14.08 -9.12
C LEU A 211 2.16 -14.81 -8.93
N ALA A 212 1.04 -14.10 -8.98
CA ALA A 212 -0.30 -14.70 -8.92
C ALA A 212 -0.55 -15.65 -10.11
N LYS A 213 -0.22 -15.21 -11.33
CA LYS A 213 -0.35 -16.03 -12.55
C LYS A 213 0.53 -17.28 -12.51
N ALA A 214 1.75 -17.17 -11.99
CA ALA A 214 2.63 -18.32 -11.78
C ALA A 214 2.05 -19.34 -10.77
N ALA A 215 1.24 -18.86 -9.81
CA ALA A 215 0.46 -19.68 -8.90
C ALA A 215 -0.91 -20.12 -9.46
N LYS A 216 -1.16 -19.96 -10.77
CA LYS A 216 -2.42 -20.30 -11.47
C LYS A 216 -3.65 -19.49 -11.01
N ILE A 217 -3.43 -18.35 -10.38
CA ILE A 217 -4.50 -17.45 -9.94
C ILE A 217 -4.74 -16.41 -11.03
N ASN A 218 -6.00 -16.17 -11.39
CA ASN A 218 -6.37 -15.14 -12.35
C ASN A 218 -6.03 -13.76 -11.78
N SER A 219 -5.42 -12.89 -12.58
CA SER A 219 -5.05 -11.55 -12.15
C SER A 219 -5.45 -10.46 -13.15
N ILE A 220 -5.91 -9.34 -12.61
CA ILE A 220 -6.18 -8.11 -13.35
C ILE A 220 -5.29 -7.01 -12.79
N ILE A 221 -4.66 -6.28 -13.69
CA ILE A 221 -3.92 -5.07 -13.33
C ILE A 221 -4.85 -3.87 -13.46
N ILE A 222 -4.85 -3.01 -12.45
CA ILE A 222 -5.57 -1.73 -12.47
C ILE A 222 -4.59 -0.57 -12.38
N TYR A 223 -4.63 0.31 -13.38
CA TYR A 223 -3.84 1.55 -13.40
C TYR A 223 -4.72 2.76 -13.16
N ARG A 224 -4.36 3.55 -12.16
CA ARG A 224 -5.01 4.83 -11.87
C ARG A 224 -4.12 5.96 -12.31
N GLU A 225 -4.69 7.04 -12.81
CA GLU A 225 -3.93 8.20 -13.28
C GLU A 225 -3.07 8.82 -12.16
N ASP A 226 -3.61 8.89 -10.93
CA ASP A 226 -2.89 9.44 -9.79
C ASP A 226 -1.87 8.46 -9.20
N TYR A 227 -2.06 7.14 -9.34
CA TYR A 227 -1.21 6.12 -8.72
C TYR A 227 -0.13 5.56 -9.66
N GLY A 228 -0.49 5.24 -10.89
CA GLY A 228 0.36 4.61 -11.91
C GLY A 228 0.17 5.24 -13.28
N PRO A 229 0.49 6.55 -13.46
CA PRO A 229 0.22 7.28 -14.70
C PRO A 229 0.87 6.67 -15.94
N GLN A 230 2.08 6.12 -15.80
CA GLN A 230 2.78 5.44 -16.91
C GLN A 230 2.00 4.25 -17.46
N GLY A 231 1.35 3.47 -16.58
CA GLY A 231 0.52 2.34 -17.00
C GLY A 231 -0.74 2.80 -17.74
N VAL A 232 -1.34 3.92 -17.34
CA VAL A 232 -2.47 4.53 -18.05
C VAL A 232 -2.03 5.02 -19.43
N GLU A 233 -0.90 5.71 -19.52
CA GLU A 233 -0.37 6.24 -20.78
C GLU A 233 -0.03 5.12 -21.77
N LEU A 234 0.61 4.05 -21.29
CA LEU A 234 0.89 2.87 -22.11
C LEU A 234 -0.40 2.18 -22.58
N LEU A 235 -1.44 2.12 -21.74
CA LEU A 235 -2.74 1.55 -22.10
C LEU A 235 -3.43 2.38 -23.20
N GLN A 236 -3.39 3.72 -23.09
CA GLN A 236 -3.94 4.64 -24.09
C GLN A 236 -3.20 4.59 -25.44
N ASN A 237 -1.94 4.18 -25.43
CA ASN A 237 -1.09 4.11 -26.62
C ASN A 237 -0.97 2.69 -27.22
N LYS A 238 -1.66 1.68 -26.65
CA LYS A 238 -1.54 0.27 -27.06
C LYS A 238 -1.81 0.01 -28.55
N ASP A 239 -2.71 0.79 -29.15
CA ASP A 239 -3.15 0.62 -30.54
C ASP A 239 -2.55 1.66 -31.52
N LYS A 240 -1.64 2.53 -31.07
CA LYS A 240 -1.00 3.53 -31.94
C LYS A 240 0.23 2.94 -32.64
N PRO A 241 0.26 2.86 -33.98
CA PRO A 241 1.43 2.38 -34.70
C PRO A 241 2.62 3.35 -34.54
N GLY A 242 3.80 2.83 -34.17
CA GLY A 242 5.07 3.57 -34.20
C GLY A 242 5.59 4.14 -32.87
N VAL A 243 4.96 3.86 -31.72
CA VAL A 243 5.52 4.26 -30.42
C VAL A 243 6.64 3.28 -30.05
N THR A 244 7.88 3.72 -30.22
CA THR A 244 9.08 2.98 -29.80
C THR A 244 9.11 2.84 -28.28
N GLU A 245 9.40 1.62 -27.84
CA GLU A 245 9.55 1.27 -26.43
C GLU A 245 10.53 2.22 -25.72
N PRO A 246 10.22 2.72 -24.51
CA PRO A 246 11.24 3.29 -23.66
C PRO A 246 12.29 2.21 -23.42
N LYS A 247 13.55 2.47 -23.81
CA LYS A 247 14.65 1.52 -23.61
C LYS A 247 14.66 1.06 -22.15
N ALA A 248 14.55 -0.25 -21.95
CA ALA A 248 14.70 -0.90 -20.66
C ALA A 248 16.12 -0.65 -20.15
N GLU A 249 16.30 0.39 -19.35
CA GLU A 249 17.54 0.61 -18.61
C GLU A 249 17.66 -0.50 -17.56
N ALA A 250 18.70 -1.33 -17.69
CA ALA A 250 18.94 -2.49 -16.86
C ALA A 250 18.97 -2.10 -15.37
N ALA A 251 18.00 -2.60 -14.60
CA ALA A 251 17.94 -2.37 -13.17
C ALA A 251 18.99 -3.24 -12.46
N ALA A 252 19.91 -2.59 -11.75
CA ALA A 252 20.71 -3.24 -10.73
C ALA A 252 19.78 -3.76 -9.60
N PRO A 253 20.09 -4.91 -8.97
CA PRO A 253 19.29 -5.43 -7.88
C PRO A 253 19.42 -4.53 -6.64
N SER A 254 18.43 -3.68 -6.37
CA SER A 254 18.37 -2.86 -5.16
C SER A 254 17.55 -3.55 -4.06
N LEU A 255 18.22 -3.83 -2.94
CA LEU A 255 17.72 -4.44 -1.72
C LEU A 255 17.00 -3.41 -0.82
N SER A 256 15.67 -3.35 -0.88
CA SER A 256 14.81 -2.88 0.23
C SER A 256 13.34 -3.21 -0.07
N ALA A 257 12.56 -3.54 0.97
CA ALA A 257 11.09 -3.58 0.91
C ALA A 257 10.59 -2.16 0.65
N ASP A 258 10.57 -1.80 -0.62
CA ASP A 258 10.08 -0.52 -1.04
C ASP A 258 8.56 -0.61 -1.14
N MET A 259 7.87 0.08 -0.22
CA MET A 259 6.56 0.69 -0.49
C MET A 259 6.64 1.80 -1.57
N THR A 260 7.71 1.77 -2.39
CA THR A 260 8.17 2.82 -3.31
C THR A 260 8.77 2.27 -4.60
N ALA A 261 8.79 0.94 -4.81
CA ALA A 261 9.27 0.38 -6.05
C ALA A 261 8.15 0.58 -7.06
N GLU A 262 8.20 1.68 -7.79
CA GLU A 262 7.61 1.76 -9.12
C GLU A 262 8.26 0.64 -9.94
N SER A 263 7.70 -0.58 -9.84
CA SER A 263 8.09 -1.64 -10.78
C SER A 263 7.77 -1.08 -12.15
N LYS A 264 8.79 -0.88 -13.00
CA LYS A 264 8.60 -0.30 -14.33
C LYS A 264 7.51 -1.09 -15.05
N VAL A 265 6.37 -0.43 -15.27
CA VAL A 265 5.29 -0.99 -16.08
C VAL A 265 5.80 -1.12 -17.50
N THR A 266 5.63 -2.29 -18.10
CA THR A 266 6.08 -2.54 -19.47
C THR A 266 4.89 -2.72 -20.41
N SER A 267 5.11 -2.46 -21.70
CA SER A 267 4.15 -2.80 -22.76
C SER A 267 3.83 -4.30 -22.76
N GLN A 268 4.76 -5.13 -22.29
CA GLN A 268 4.56 -6.58 -22.16
C GLN A 268 3.51 -6.90 -21.09
N ASP A 269 3.50 -6.21 -19.95
CA ASP A 269 2.48 -6.41 -18.91
C ASP A 269 1.06 -6.12 -19.46
N ILE A 270 0.93 -5.10 -20.32
CA ILE A 270 -0.35 -4.75 -20.98
C ILE A 270 -0.80 -5.79 -22.01
N ARG A 271 0.13 -6.59 -22.54
CA ARG A 271 -0.16 -7.71 -23.44
C ARG A 271 -0.50 -8.98 -22.66
N ASP A 272 0.19 -9.24 -21.56
CA ASP A 272 0.13 -10.49 -20.81
C ASP A 272 -1.02 -10.58 -19.80
N PHE A 273 -1.59 -9.43 -19.44
CA PHE A 273 -2.68 -9.31 -18.48
C PHE A 273 -3.86 -8.54 -19.04
N GLN A 274 -5.02 -8.80 -18.45
CA GLN A 274 -6.15 -7.90 -18.55
C GLN A 274 -5.85 -6.66 -17.71
N VAL A 275 -5.97 -5.48 -18.34
CA VAL A 275 -5.68 -4.20 -17.71
C VAL A 275 -6.89 -3.29 -17.80
N VAL A 276 -7.24 -2.66 -16.68
CA VAL A 276 -8.34 -1.70 -16.57
C VAL A 276 -7.88 -0.44 -15.82
N THR A 277 -8.69 0.61 -15.82
CA THR A 277 -8.42 1.83 -15.03
C THR A 277 -9.41 2.04 -13.87
N ARG A 278 -10.49 1.25 -13.84
CA ARG A 278 -11.54 1.31 -12.83
C ARG A 278 -11.99 -0.09 -12.41
N LEU A 279 -12.51 -0.22 -11.19
CA LEU A 279 -13.02 -1.52 -10.72
C LEU A 279 -14.36 -1.88 -11.40
N ASP A 280 -15.18 -0.88 -11.73
CA ASP A 280 -16.48 -1.05 -12.39
C ASP A 280 -16.36 -1.49 -13.86
N ASP A 281 -15.15 -1.52 -14.43
CA ASP A 281 -14.83 -2.10 -15.73
C ASP A 281 -14.72 -3.64 -15.73
N ILE A 282 -14.74 -4.28 -14.55
CA ILE A 282 -14.57 -5.73 -14.41
C ILE A 282 -15.96 -6.38 -14.25
N HIS A 283 -16.28 -7.29 -15.17
CA HIS A 283 -17.57 -7.98 -15.26
C HIS A 283 -17.45 -9.50 -15.18
#